data_AF-A0A4U5PBT4-F1
#
_entry.id   AF-A0A4U5PBT4-F1
#
_cell.length_a   1.000
_cell.length_b   1.000
_cell.length_c   1.000
_cell.angle_alpha   90.00
_cell.angle_beta   90.00
_cell.angle_gamma   90.00
#
_symmetry.space_group_name_H-M   'P 1'
#
loop_
_entity.id
_entity.type
_entity.pdbx_description
1 polymer ?
#
loop_
_entity_poly.entity_id
_entity_poly.type
_entity_poly.pdbx_seq_one_letter_code
_entity_poly.pdbx_strand_id
1 'polypeptide(L)'
;MRAVEDAKQSLLKFDYDTVEDVNGTMTILLEDFIFSVLNAFEEGVRVSELNENTTKYQWNFYSSLFFTTTVLTSIGYGNMVPVSQYGRIFCIIYAFFGIPLTICTIADISKFISDMVVLNHDEEESPSVHKDSDSESSRSSPSSVAVGGGSAQAKLVVVLALLAYMAIATEVISHVVQPNWNTIDAAYFTTVTLTTIGFGDLVPSEDSNYLGWIAFIFTGLVLTTLCIDLAGSYCIEKIHVLGRNLDVLTLLLSHAHDKRHEEFDAEWFAFVPKDAYAIPFIDEHLVSLNGSARRRPPPLPLNIAKL
;
A
#
# COMPACT_ATOMS: atom_id res chain seq x y z
N MET A 1 11.55 -33.96 -13.47
CA MET A 1 10.70 -34.62 -14.49
C MET A 1 11.02 -36.11 -14.72
N ARG A 2 12.24 -36.51 -15.14
CA ARG A 2 12.53 -37.94 -15.44
C ARG A 2 12.21 -38.90 -14.28
N ALA A 3 12.62 -38.55 -13.06
CA ALA A 3 12.32 -39.35 -11.87
C ALA A 3 10.81 -39.53 -11.60
N VAL A 4 9.98 -38.53 -11.93
CA VAL A 4 8.52 -38.62 -11.77
C VAL A 4 7.92 -39.54 -12.84
N GLU A 5 8.40 -39.46 -14.08
CA GLU A 5 7.95 -40.33 -15.15
C GLU A 5 8.36 -41.79 -14.91
N ASP A 6 9.56 -42.01 -14.36
CA ASP A 6 10.06 -43.32 -13.96
C ASP A 6 9.23 -43.92 -12.81
N ALA A 7 8.89 -43.12 -11.79
CA ALA A 7 8.01 -43.52 -10.68
C ALA A 7 6.58 -43.82 -11.16
N LYS A 8 6.03 -42.97 -12.05
CA LYS A 8 4.72 -43.17 -12.70
C LYS A 8 4.70 -44.46 -13.53
N GLN A 9 5.74 -44.73 -14.32
CA GLN A 9 5.84 -45.98 -15.08
C GLN A 9 5.97 -47.20 -14.18
N SER A 10 6.65 -47.07 -13.04
CA SER A 10 6.79 -48.15 -12.06
C SER A 10 5.45 -48.52 -11.41
N LEU A 11 4.61 -47.52 -11.12
CA LEU A 11 3.23 -47.73 -10.69
C LEU A 11 2.36 -48.37 -11.78
N LEU A 12 2.45 -47.90 -13.02
CA LEU A 12 1.64 -48.40 -14.14
C LEU A 12 1.99 -49.85 -14.54
N LYS A 13 3.22 -50.29 -14.29
CA LYS A 13 3.71 -51.66 -14.58
C LYS A 13 3.55 -52.62 -13.39
N PHE A 14 2.99 -52.15 -12.28
CA PHE A 14 2.79 -52.99 -11.09
C PHE A 14 1.73 -54.06 -11.38
N ASP A 15 2.14 -55.32 -11.36
CA ASP A 15 1.29 -56.49 -11.59
C ASP A 15 0.71 -56.98 -10.26
N TYR A 16 -0.61 -56.93 -10.16
CA TYR A 16 -1.35 -57.24 -8.92
C TYR A 16 -1.41 -58.74 -8.62
N ASP A 17 -1.23 -59.60 -9.63
CA ASP A 17 -1.45 -61.04 -9.50
C ASP A 17 -0.19 -61.81 -9.05
N THR A 18 0.98 -61.17 -9.06
CA THR A 18 2.29 -61.81 -8.80
C THR A 18 2.90 -61.52 -7.42
N VAL A 19 2.29 -60.64 -6.61
CA VAL A 19 2.87 -60.17 -5.34
C VAL A 19 2.06 -60.66 -4.14
N GLU A 20 2.71 -61.33 -3.17
CA GLU A 20 2.05 -61.86 -1.96
C GLU A 20 1.53 -60.76 -1.02
N ASP A 21 2.21 -59.61 -0.95
CA ASP A 21 1.77 -58.43 -0.20
C ASP A 21 1.58 -57.22 -1.14
N VAL A 22 0.49 -57.31 -1.91
CA VAL A 22 0.04 -56.27 -2.83
C VAL A 22 -0.11 -54.93 -2.12
N ASN A 23 -0.69 -54.94 -0.92
CA ASN A 23 -1.04 -53.71 -0.21
C ASN A 23 0.22 -52.99 0.30
N GLY A 24 1.18 -53.72 0.89
CA GLY A 24 2.45 -53.16 1.34
C GLY A 24 3.35 -52.67 0.20
N THR A 25 3.36 -53.39 -0.94
CA THR A 25 4.18 -52.97 -2.10
C THR A 25 3.56 -51.76 -2.80
N MET A 26 2.24 -51.71 -2.90
CA MET A 26 1.52 -50.57 -3.46
C MET A 26 1.72 -49.31 -2.62
N THR A 27 1.72 -49.39 -1.27
CA THR A 27 1.98 -48.22 -0.42
C THR A 27 3.38 -47.66 -0.63
N ILE A 28 4.40 -48.51 -0.76
CA ILE A 28 5.78 -48.07 -0.99
C ILE A 28 5.91 -47.35 -2.35
N LEU A 29 5.32 -47.91 -3.42
CA LEU A 29 5.35 -47.28 -4.74
C LEU A 29 4.58 -45.96 -4.77
N LEU A 30 3.48 -45.85 -4.02
CA LEU A 30 2.72 -44.62 -3.89
C LEU A 30 3.52 -43.55 -3.13
N GLU A 31 4.18 -43.92 -2.03
CA GLU A 31 5.05 -43.02 -1.27
C GLU A 31 6.21 -42.51 -2.13
N ASP A 32 6.89 -43.39 -2.88
CA ASP A 32 7.98 -43.01 -3.80
C ASP A 32 7.50 -42.08 -4.92
N PHE A 33 6.31 -42.34 -5.47
CA PHE A 33 5.71 -41.47 -6.47
C PHE A 33 5.34 -40.09 -5.88
N ILE A 34 4.69 -40.07 -4.71
CA ILE A 34 4.36 -38.83 -4.00
C ILE A 34 5.63 -38.04 -3.71
N PHE A 35 6.67 -38.67 -3.18
CA PHE A 35 7.93 -38.03 -2.87
C PHE A 35 8.59 -37.45 -4.14
N SER A 36 8.59 -38.21 -5.24
CA SER A 36 9.13 -37.76 -6.52
C SER A 36 8.37 -36.55 -7.08
N VAL A 37 7.03 -36.55 -6.98
CA VAL A 37 6.18 -35.43 -7.41
C VAL A 37 6.41 -34.21 -6.52
N LEU A 38 6.48 -34.38 -5.20
CA LEU A 38 6.74 -33.29 -4.26
C LEU A 38 8.12 -32.67 -4.48
N ASN A 39 9.16 -33.48 -4.71
CA ASN A 39 10.50 -32.98 -5.01
C ASN A 39 10.54 -32.21 -6.35
N ALA A 40 9.81 -32.69 -7.37
CA ALA A 40 9.67 -31.95 -8.62
C ALA A 40 8.93 -30.61 -8.43
N PHE A 41 7.93 -30.57 -7.55
CA PHE A 41 7.24 -29.34 -7.19
C PHE A 41 8.15 -28.35 -6.45
N GLU A 42 9.00 -28.83 -5.53
CA GLU A 42 10.03 -28.00 -4.88
C GLU A 42 11.05 -27.42 -5.86
N GLU A 43 11.36 -28.17 -6.93
CA GLU A 43 12.17 -27.69 -8.06
C GLU A 43 11.42 -26.71 -8.98
N GLY A 44 10.15 -26.37 -8.67
CA GLY A 44 9.33 -25.43 -9.41
C GLY A 44 8.59 -26.02 -10.61
N VAL A 45 8.55 -27.35 -10.76
CA VAL A 45 7.83 -28.05 -11.84
C VAL A 45 6.38 -28.28 -11.42
N ARG A 46 5.44 -27.73 -12.18
CA ARG A 46 3.99 -27.87 -11.88
C ARG A 46 3.45 -29.22 -12.34
N VAL A 47 2.40 -29.71 -11.67
CA VAL A 47 1.69 -30.94 -12.05
C VAL A 47 1.07 -30.84 -13.44
N SER A 48 0.67 -29.65 -13.87
CA SER A 48 0.18 -29.39 -15.23
C SER A 48 1.24 -29.66 -16.31
N GLU A 49 2.51 -29.43 -16.01
CA GLU A 49 3.64 -29.66 -16.93
C GLU A 49 4.06 -31.13 -17.02
N LEU A 50 3.64 -31.95 -16.06
CA LEU A 50 3.89 -33.40 -16.05
C LEU A 50 3.00 -34.16 -17.05
N ASN A 51 1.90 -33.54 -17.50
CA ASN A 51 0.96 -34.15 -18.43
C ASN A 51 1.31 -33.88 -19.90
N GLU A 52 1.95 -32.74 -20.16
CA GLU A 52 2.34 -32.33 -21.51
C GLU A 52 3.80 -32.73 -21.77
N ASN A 53 4.07 -33.57 -22.78
CA ASN A 53 5.42 -33.96 -23.23
C ASN A 53 6.27 -32.77 -23.76
N THR A 54 5.84 -31.53 -23.53
CA THR A 54 6.46 -30.29 -23.95
C THR A 54 7.09 -29.63 -22.73
N THR A 55 8.42 -29.67 -22.65
CA THR A 55 9.18 -28.81 -21.74
C THR A 55 9.00 -27.35 -22.16
N LYS A 56 7.92 -26.71 -21.71
CA LYS A 56 7.71 -25.29 -21.95
C LYS A 56 8.63 -24.52 -21.01
N TYR A 57 9.52 -23.69 -21.59
CA TYR A 57 10.51 -22.96 -20.81
C TYR A 57 9.84 -21.87 -19.98
N GLN A 58 9.79 -22.07 -18.66
CA GLN A 58 9.32 -21.10 -17.67
C GLN A 58 10.04 -19.75 -17.76
N TRP A 59 11.33 -19.75 -18.14
CA TRP A 59 12.19 -18.57 -18.20
C TRP A 59 12.48 -18.15 -19.65
N ASN A 60 11.56 -17.37 -20.23
CA ASN A 60 11.78 -16.62 -21.46
C ASN A 60 11.97 -15.12 -21.14
N PHE A 61 12.35 -14.28 -22.11
CA PHE A 61 12.60 -12.85 -21.85
C PHE A 61 11.38 -12.13 -21.25
N TYR A 62 10.18 -12.40 -21.77
CA TYR A 62 8.95 -11.74 -21.35
C TYR A 62 8.44 -12.24 -19.99
N SER A 63 8.56 -13.54 -19.71
CA SER A 63 8.23 -14.13 -18.41
C SER A 63 9.25 -13.71 -17.34
N SER A 64 10.53 -13.58 -17.71
CA SER A 64 11.56 -13.00 -16.85
C SER A 64 11.25 -11.54 -16.54
N LEU A 65 10.83 -10.76 -17.54
CA LEU A 65 10.42 -9.37 -17.34
C LEU A 65 9.21 -9.28 -16.40
N PHE A 66 8.20 -10.13 -16.60
CA PHE A 66 7.05 -10.24 -15.71
C PHE A 66 7.46 -10.60 -14.28
N PHE A 67 8.33 -11.60 -14.10
CA PHE A 67 8.92 -11.94 -12.80
C PHE A 67 9.65 -10.74 -12.17
N THR A 68 10.49 -10.03 -12.93
CA THR A 68 11.19 -8.87 -12.39
C THR A 68 10.22 -7.75 -11.98
N THR A 69 9.16 -7.52 -12.76
CA THR A 69 8.12 -6.55 -12.42
C THR A 69 7.43 -6.94 -11.12
N THR A 70 7.00 -8.19 -10.97
CA THR A 70 6.28 -8.64 -9.76
C THR A 70 7.16 -8.63 -8.50
N VAL A 71 8.47 -8.82 -8.64
CA VAL A 71 9.44 -8.64 -7.55
C VAL A 71 9.58 -7.16 -7.18
N LEU A 72 9.77 -6.28 -8.17
CA LEU A 72 9.95 -4.84 -7.94
C LEU A 72 8.71 -4.18 -7.35
N THR A 73 7.52 -4.61 -7.77
CA THR A 73 6.24 -4.11 -7.27
C THR A 73 5.80 -4.78 -5.98
N SER A 74 6.59 -5.70 -5.43
CA SER A 74 6.28 -6.48 -4.22
C SER A 74 4.99 -7.31 -4.28
N ILE A 75 4.46 -7.58 -5.48
CA ILE A 75 3.29 -8.46 -5.66
C ILE A 75 3.70 -9.91 -5.39
N GLY A 76 4.79 -10.37 -6.02
CA GLY A 76 5.40 -11.65 -5.69
C GLY A 76 4.49 -12.89 -5.73
N TYR A 77 3.75 -13.13 -6.82
CA TYR A 77 2.83 -14.29 -6.95
C TYR A 77 3.44 -15.67 -6.65
N GLY A 78 4.77 -15.81 -6.65
CA GLY A 78 5.42 -17.09 -6.35
C GLY A 78 5.24 -18.19 -7.41
N ASN A 79 4.60 -17.88 -8.54
CA ASN A 79 4.46 -18.81 -9.66
C ASN A 79 5.78 -19.08 -10.39
N MET A 80 6.67 -18.09 -10.41
CA MET A 80 8.04 -18.19 -10.92
C MET A 80 8.99 -17.69 -9.82
N VAL A 81 9.91 -18.55 -9.39
CA VAL A 81 10.86 -18.24 -8.33
C VAL A 81 12.26 -18.75 -8.67
N PRO A 82 13.33 -18.03 -8.27
CA PRO A 82 14.69 -18.51 -8.48
C PRO A 82 14.96 -19.71 -7.57
N VAL A 83 15.10 -20.88 -8.17
CA VAL A 83 15.42 -22.12 -7.43
C VAL A 83 16.92 -22.17 -7.10
N SER A 84 17.77 -21.64 -7.96
CA SER A 84 19.23 -21.67 -7.78
C SER A 84 19.70 -20.76 -6.64
N GLN A 85 20.74 -21.20 -5.91
CA GLN A 85 21.32 -20.43 -4.82
C GLN A 85 21.81 -19.04 -5.28
N TYR A 86 22.50 -18.99 -6.43
CA TYR A 86 22.95 -17.73 -7.01
C TYR A 86 21.79 -16.84 -7.46
N GLY A 87 20.73 -17.41 -8.04
CA GLY A 87 19.53 -16.67 -8.42
C GLY A 87 18.83 -16.04 -7.22
N ARG A 88 18.79 -16.74 -6.07
CA ARG A 88 18.24 -16.20 -4.82
C ARG A 88 19.07 -15.03 -4.29
N ILE A 89 20.40 -15.16 -4.26
CA ILE A 89 21.30 -14.07 -3.83
C ILE A 89 21.13 -12.84 -4.73
N PHE A 90 21.09 -13.05 -6.06
CA PHE A 90 20.83 -11.98 -7.01
C PHE A 90 19.47 -11.30 -6.75
N CYS A 91 18.41 -12.09 -6.56
CA CYS A 91 17.06 -11.59 -6.28
C CYS A 91 17.02 -10.71 -5.02
N ILE A 92 17.74 -11.10 -3.96
CA ILE A 92 17.85 -10.30 -2.72
C ILE A 92 18.45 -8.92 -3.00
N ILE A 93 19.59 -8.86 -3.71
CA ILE A 93 20.26 -7.59 -4.03
C ILE A 93 19.37 -6.75 -4.96
N TYR A 94 18.75 -7.39 -5.95
CA TYR A 94 17.86 -6.75 -6.91
C TYR A 94 16.64 -6.12 -6.22
N ALA A 95 15.98 -6.85 -5.32
CA ALA A 95 14.82 -6.35 -4.57
C ALA A 95 15.19 -5.22 -3.61
N PHE A 96 16.36 -5.30 -2.95
CA PHE A 96 16.80 -4.30 -1.97
C PHE A 96 16.95 -2.90 -2.59
N PHE A 97 17.52 -2.79 -3.79
CA PHE A 97 17.64 -1.50 -4.49
C PHE A 97 16.41 -1.19 -5.35
N GLY A 98 15.80 -2.23 -5.90
CA GLY A 98 14.71 -2.11 -6.86
C GLY A 98 13.40 -1.64 -6.23
N ILE A 99 12.97 -2.24 -5.12
CA ILE A 99 11.69 -1.89 -4.49
C ILE A 99 11.65 -0.41 -4.06
N PRO A 100 12.67 0.15 -3.37
CA PRO A 100 12.68 1.57 -3.03
C PRO A 100 12.62 2.47 -4.27
N LEU A 101 13.41 2.14 -5.32
CA LEU A 101 13.41 2.89 -6.57
C LEU A 101 12.01 2.87 -7.21
N THR A 102 11.38 1.70 -7.29
CA THR A 102 10.04 1.53 -7.86
C THR A 102 9.00 2.34 -7.08
N ILE A 103 8.98 2.28 -5.74
CA ILE A 103 8.06 3.08 -4.92
C ILE A 103 8.25 4.58 -5.17
N CYS A 104 9.50 5.07 -5.19
CA CYS A 104 9.78 6.48 -5.51
C CYS A 104 9.27 6.87 -6.91
N THR A 105 9.55 6.05 -7.92
CA THR A 105 9.09 6.35 -9.29
C THR A 105 7.58 6.35 -9.42
N ILE A 106 6.88 5.41 -8.76
CA ILE A 106 5.42 5.35 -8.77
C ILE A 106 4.85 6.57 -8.07
N ALA A 107 5.40 6.96 -6.92
CA ALA A 107 4.96 8.15 -6.18
C ALA A 107 5.14 9.44 -6.99
N ASP A 108 6.28 9.62 -7.66
CA ASP A 108 6.53 10.80 -8.51
C ASP A 108 5.56 10.86 -9.70
N ILE A 109 5.27 9.71 -10.32
CA ILE A 109 4.29 9.60 -11.41
C ILE A 109 2.87 9.90 -10.89
N SER A 110 2.49 9.34 -9.75
CA SER A 110 1.18 9.58 -9.13
C SER A 110 1.01 11.06 -8.77
N LYS A 111 2.06 11.71 -8.27
CA LYS A 111 2.05 13.15 -8.00
C LYS A 111 1.87 13.96 -9.28
N PHE A 112 2.61 13.64 -10.33
CA PHE A 112 2.48 14.32 -11.63
C PHE A 112 1.04 14.19 -12.19
N ILE A 113 0.44 13.01 -12.09
CA ILE A 113 -0.95 12.80 -12.53
C ILE A 113 -1.93 13.57 -11.63
N SER A 114 -1.72 13.57 -10.31
CA SER A 114 -2.56 14.32 -9.38
C SER A 114 -2.55 15.81 -9.69
N ASP A 115 -1.37 16.38 -9.94
CA ASP A 115 -1.23 17.80 -10.29
C ASP A 115 -1.98 18.09 -11.61
N MET A 116 -1.88 17.21 -12.62
CA MET A 116 -2.63 17.34 -13.88
C MET A 116 -4.16 17.30 -13.68
N VAL A 117 -4.67 16.43 -12.81
CA VAL A 117 -6.11 16.32 -12.53
C VAL A 117 -6.64 17.56 -11.81
N VAL A 118 -5.87 18.13 -10.89
CA VAL A 118 -6.26 19.32 -10.12
C VAL A 118 -6.26 20.57 -11.00
N LEU A 119 -5.25 20.76 -11.85
CA LEU A 119 -5.16 21.94 -12.72
C LEU A 119 -6.32 22.05 -13.73
N ASN A 120 -6.87 20.92 -14.19
CA ASN A 120 -8.02 20.92 -15.09
C ASN A 120 -9.33 21.38 -14.39
N HIS A 121 -9.39 21.35 -13.06
CA HIS A 121 -10.58 21.76 -12.30
C HIS A 121 -10.57 23.26 -11.94
N ASP A 122 -9.41 23.90 -11.86
CA ASP A 122 -9.30 25.32 -11.55
C ASP A 122 -9.66 26.25 -12.73
N GLU A 123 -9.63 25.75 -13.98
CA GLU A 123 -10.04 26.52 -15.16
C GLU A 123 -11.57 26.60 -15.38
N GLU A 124 -12.36 25.72 -14.75
CA GLU A 124 -13.82 25.68 -14.96
C GLU A 124 -14.58 26.72 -14.10
N GLU A 125 -13.91 27.34 -13.12
CA GLU A 125 -14.48 28.42 -12.31
C GLU A 125 -13.86 29.77 -12.68
N SER A 126 -14.12 30.25 -13.91
CA SER A 126 -13.96 31.67 -14.24
C SER A 126 -15.29 32.42 -14.28
N PRO A 127 -15.31 33.64 -13.73
CA PRO A 127 -16.48 34.20 -13.08
C PRO A 127 -17.36 35.00 -14.05
N SER A 128 -18.63 35.13 -13.68
CA SER A 128 -19.56 36.07 -14.28
C SER A 128 -18.93 37.45 -14.49
N VAL A 129 -18.90 37.87 -15.74
CA VAL A 129 -18.63 39.24 -16.15
C VAL A 129 -19.72 40.14 -15.56
N HIS A 130 -19.38 41.04 -14.64
CA HIS A 130 -19.77 42.45 -14.67
C HIS A 130 -18.89 43.30 -13.72
N LYS A 131 -18.03 44.09 -14.38
CA LYS A 131 -17.38 45.36 -14.01
C LYS A 131 -18.34 46.31 -13.24
N ASP A 132 -17.93 47.18 -12.30
CA ASP A 132 -16.79 48.12 -12.30
C ASP A 132 -16.46 48.63 -10.87
N SER A 133 -15.32 49.32 -10.78
CA SER A 133 -14.93 50.44 -9.88
C SER A 133 -13.92 50.19 -8.75
N ASP A 134 -12.69 50.60 -9.08
CA ASP A 134 -11.76 51.47 -8.33
C ASP A 134 -11.36 51.14 -6.89
N SER A 135 -10.07 50.83 -6.68
CA SER A 135 -9.11 51.68 -5.94
C SER A 135 -7.83 50.93 -5.51
N GLU A 136 -6.71 51.64 -5.59
CA GLU A 136 -5.33 51.25 -5.27
C GLU A 136 -5.09 50.76 -3.84
N SER A 137 -4.11 49.86 -3.65
CA SER A 137 -2.95 50.02 -2.73
C SER A 137 -2.35 48.68 -2.25
N SER A 138 -1.12 48.41 -2.72
CA SER A 138 0.07 47.95 -1.96
C SER A 138 -0.08 46.87 -0.85
N ARG A 139 0.54 45.69 -1.05
CA ARG A 139 1.72 45.18 -0.29
C ARG A 139 2.03 43.71 -0.61
N SER A 140 3.31 43.39 -0.60
CA SER A 140 3.93 42.10 -0.92
C SER A 140 4.12 41.17 0.30
N SER A 141 4.11 39.86 0.01
CA SER A 141 4.58 38.69 0.80
C SER A 141 3.53 37.94 1.65
N PRO A 142 3.76 36.65 2.02
CA PRO A 142 3.88 35.47 1.16
C PRO A 142 2.90 34.34 1.57
N SER A 143 2.57 33.47 0.60
CA SER A 143 2.09 32.08 0.75
C SER A 143 1.27 31.72 2.00
N SER A 144 -0.04 31.98 1.97
CA SER A 144 -1.01 31.10 2.62
C SER A 144 -1.82 30.44 1.51
N VAL A 145 -1.48 29.19 1.20
CA VAL A 145 -2.26 28.32 0.30
C VAL A 145 -3.66 28.24 0.89
N ALA A 146 -4.58 29.03 0.34
CA ALA A 146 -5.99 28.95 0.65
C ALA A 146 -6.51 27.63 0.07
N VAL A 147 -6.59 26.62 0.93
CA VAL A 147 -7.34 25.39 0.66
C VAL A 147 -8.82 25.77 0.65
N GLY A 148 -9.30 26.22 -0.52
CA GLY A 148 -10.69 26.57 -0.76
C GLY A 148 -11.38 25.50 -1.60
N GLY A 149 -12.43 24.88 -1.05
CA GLY A 149 -13.61 24.38 -1.78
C GLY A 149 -13.48 23.19 -2.74
N GLY A 150 -12.51 23.16 -3.65
CA GLY A 150 -12.40 22.17 -4.74
C GLY A 150 -11.79 20.82 -4.35
N SER A 151 -11.22 20.71 -3.14
CA SER A 151 -10.44 19.55 -2.73
C SER A 151 -11.26 18.26 -2.68
N ALA A 152 -12.50 18.28 -2.17
CA ALA A 152 -13.30 17.07 -1.96
C ALA A 152 -13.75 16.40 -3.27
N GLN A 153 -14.09 17.19 -4.29
CA GLN A 153 -14.56 16.69 -5.58
C GLN A 153 -13.41 16.01 -6.35
N ALA A 154 -12.23 16.62 -6.40
CA ALA A 154 -11.04 16.00 -6.98
C ALA A 154 -10.69 14.66 -6.28
N LYS A 155 -10.86 14.57 -4.95
CA LYS A 155 -10.65 13.31 -4.22
C LYS A 155 -11.59 12.21 -4.70
N LEU A 156 -12.87 12.56 -4.86
CA LEU A 156 -13.90 11.62 -5.29
C LEU A 156 -13.67 11.14 -6.72
N VAL A 157 -13.23 12.02 -7.63
CA VAL A 157 -12.90 11.66 -9.03
C VAL A 157 -11.82 10.58 -9.09
N VAL A 158 -10.76 10.72 -8.31
CA VAL A 158 -9.67 9.72 -8.24
C VAL A 158 -10.16 8.36 -7.78
N VAL A 159 -10.94 8.33 -6.69
CA VAL A 159 -11.48 7.06 -6.15
C VAL A 159 -12.40 6.40 -7.17
N LEU A 160 -13.25 7.18 -7.84
CA LEU A 160 -14.10 6.67 -8.92
C LEU A 160 -13.29 6.16 -10.11
N ALA A 161 -12.20 6.85 -10.48
CA ALA A 161 -11.31 6.41 -11.55
C ALA A 161 -10.65 5.05 -11.22
N LEU A 162 -10.22 4.84 -9.98
CA LEU A 162 -9.70 3.54 -9.53
C LEU A 162 -10.78 2.45 -9.60
N LEU A 163 -11.99 2.73 -9.10
CA LEU A 163 -13.10 1.76 -9.14
C LEU A 163 -13.52 1.42 -10.59
N ALA A 164 -13.56 2.42 -11.47
CA ALA A 164 -13.83 2.23 -12.89
C ALA A 164 -12.73 1.39 -13.56
N TYR A 165 -11.45 1.68 -13.27
CA TYR A 165 -10.33 0.90 -13.76
C TYR A 165 -10.43 -0.57 -13.34
N MET A 166 -10.72 -0.82 -12.06
CA MET A 166 -10.92 -2.16 -11.51
C MET A 166 -12.06 -2.92 -12.20
N ALA A 167 -13.20 -2.25 -12.42
CA ALA A 167 -14.36 -2.84 -13.08
C ALA A 167 -14.07 -3.16 -14.56
N ILE A 168 -13.44 -2.23 -15.29
CA ILE A 168 -13.06 -2.43 -16.69
C ILE A 168 -12.02 -3.55 -16.81
N ALA A 169 -11.00 -3.57 -15.94
CA ALA A 169 -9.99 -4.61 -15.93
C ALA A 169 -10.61 -5.99 -15.68
N THR A 170 -11.53 -6.08 -14.71
CA THR A 170 -12.26 -7.32 -14.42
C THR A 170 -12.97 -7.85 -15.66
N GLU A 171 -13.75 -7.00 -16.33
CA GLU A 171 -14.52 -7.36 -17.52
C GLU A 171 -13.60 -7.79 -18.69
N VAL A 172 -12.53 -7.04 -18.93
CA VAL A 172 -11.55 -7.36 -19.99
C VAL A 172 -10.85 -8.68 -19.68
N ILE A 173 -10.48 -8.92 -18.43
CA ILE A 173 -9.81 -10.16 -18.03
C ILE A 173 -10.74 -11.35 -18.20
N SER A 174 -11.98 -11.29 -17.69
CA SER A 174 -12.91 -12.44 -17.77
C SER A 174 -13.39 -12.72 -19.19
N HIS A 175 -13.59 -11.70 -20.04
CA HIS A 175 -14.16 -11.91 -21.37
C HIS A 175 -13.14 -12.02 -22.50
N VAL A 176 -11.97 -11.39 -22.38
CA VAL A 176 -11.01 -11.29 -23.49
C VAL A 176 -9.71 -12.04 -23.19
N VAL A 177 -9.14 -11.84 -22.00
CA VAL A 177 -7.77 -12.31 -21.71
C VAL A 177 -7.75 -13.75 -21.17
N GLN A 178 -8.65 -14.05 -20.24
CA GLN A 178 -8.78 -15.35 -19.57
C GLN A 178 -10.24 -15.81 -19.56
N PRO A 179 -10.75 -16.35 -20.67
CA PRO A 179 -12.14 -16.81 -20.78
C PRO A 179 -12.52 -17.92 -19.79
N ASN A 180 -11.51 -18.58 -19.20
CA ASN A 180 -11.70 -19.66 -18.24
C ASN A 180 -11.98 -19.14 -16.82
N TRP A 181 -11.84 -17.84 -16.56
CA TRP A 181 -12.06 -17.25 -15.25
C TRP A 181 -13.47 -16.68 -15.14
N ASN A 182 -14.15 -16.95 -14.02
CA ASN A 182 -15.41 -16.26 -13.74
C ASN A 182 -15.15 -14.78 -13.45
N THR A 183 -16.19 -13.94 -13.59
CA THR A 183 -16.10 -12.51 -13.25
C THR A 183 -15.62 -12.27 -11.82
N ILE A 184 -16.02 -13.13 -10.87
CA ILE A 184 -15.56 -13.04 -9.48
C ILE A 184 -14.07 -13.36 -9.36
N ASP A 185 -13.59 -14.38 -10.06
CA ASP A 185 -12.17 -14.77 -10.05
C ASP A 185 -11.30 -13.67 -10.67
N ALA A 186 -11.78 -13.04 -11.75
CA ALA A 186 -11.12 -11.89 -12.37
C ALA A 186 -11.12 -10.66 -11.44
N ALA A 187 -12.22 -10.38 -10.74
CA ALA A 187 -12.31 -9.27 -9.78
C ALA A 187 -11.39 -9.50 -8.58
N TYR A 188 -11.37 -10.74 -8.08
CA TYR A 188 -10.49 -11.20 -7.01
C TYR A 188 -9.02 -11.05 -7.42
N PHE A 189 -8.65 -11.55 -8.60
CA PHE A 189 -7.30 -11.40 -9.15
C PHE A 189 -6.90 -9.92 -9.26
N THR A 190 -7.78 -9.09 -9.84
CA THR A 190 -7.51 -7.66 -10.01
C THR A 190 -7.27 -6.99 -8.65
N THR A 191 -8.09 -7.32 -7.65
CA THR A 191 -7.98 -6.73 -6.30
C THR A 191 -6.71 -7.17 -5.60
N VAL A 192 -6.45 -8.48 -5.54
CA VAL A 192 -5.26 -9.07 -4.91
C VAL A 192 -3.97 -8.58 -5.58
N THR A 193 -4.01 -8.32 -6.89
CA THR A 193 -2.88 -7.81 -7.65
C THR A 193 -2.62 -6.33 -7.37
N LEU A 194 -3.64 -5.46 -7.48
CA LEU A 194 -3.44 -4.02 -7.32
C LEU A 194 -3.24 -3.58 -5.87
N THR A 195 -3.66 -4.40 -4.91
CA THR A 195 -3.34 -4.22 -3.48
C THR A 195 -2.01 -4.85 -3.08
N THR A 196 -1.24 -5.38 -4.04
CA THR A 196 0.07 -6.03 -3.85
C THR A 196 0.04 -7.17 -2.83
N ILE A 197 -1.10 -7.86 -2.67
CA ILE A 197 -1.20 -9.05 -1.81
C ILE A 197 -0.59 -10.25 -2.54
N GLY A 198 -0.94 -10.44 -3.82
CA GLY A 198 -0.30 -11.39 -4.72
C GLY A 198 -0.29 -12.85 -4.25
N PHE A 199 -1.43 -13.42 -3.85
CA PHE A 199 -1.51 -14.82 -3.38
C PHE A 199 -0.97 -15.85 -4.38
N GLY A 200 -1.09 -15.58 -5.68
CA GLY A 200 -0.51 -16.44 -6.73
C GLY A 200 -1.29 -17.72 -7.03
N ASP A 201 -2.47 -17.86 -6.44
CA ASP A 201 -3.47 -18.88 -6.74
C ASP A 201 -4.07 -18.69 -8.15
N LEU A 202 -4.34 -17.44 -8.52
CA LEU A 202 -4.67 -17.04 -9.88
C LEU A 202 -3.52 -16.25 -10.48
N VAL A 203 -3.01 -16.72 -11.61
CA VAL A 203 -1.93 -16.06 -12.35
C VAL A 203 -2.17 -16.17 -13.86
N PRO A 204 -1.67 -15.22 -14.65
CA PRO A 204 -1.69 -15.32 -16.10
C PRO A 204 -1.11 -16.64 -16.59
N SER A 205 -1.82 -17.32 -17.49
CA SER A 205 -1.32 -18.50 -18.20
C SER A 205 -0.14 -18.13 -19.11
N GLU A 206 0.75 -19.09 -19.35
CA GLU A 206 2.00 -18.88 -20.08
C GLU A 206 1.85 -18.43 -21.53
N ASP A 207 0.70 -18.71 -22.16
CA ASP A 207 0.37 -18.27 -23.53
C ASP A 207 -0.19 -16.84 -23.60
N SER A 208 -0.29 -16.16 -22.45
CA SER A 208 -0.84 -14.82 -22.36
C SER A 208 0.19 -13.74 -22.65
N ASN A 209 -0.28 -12.59 -23.14
CA ASN A 209 0.57 -11.44 -23.45
C ASN A 209 1.12 -10.78 -22.17
N TYR A 210 2.30 -11.22 -21.70
CA TYR A 210 2.97 -10.70 -20.50
C TYR A 210 3.16 -9.16 -20.50
N LEU A 211 3.38 -8.55 -21.68
CA LEU A 211 3.47 -7.09 -21.79
C LEU A 211 2.17 -6.38 -21.39
N GLY A 212 1.02 -6.96 -21.74
CA GLY A 212 -0.29 -6.43 -21.34
C GLY A 212 -0.49 -6.49 -19.83
N TRP A 213 -0.06 -7.59 -19.20
CA TRP A 213 -0.09 -7.73 -17.75
C TRP A 213 0.82 -6.75 -17.02
N ILE A 214 2.03 -6.52 -17.54
CA ILE A 214 2.95 -5.52 -16.99
C ILE A 214 2.34 -4.12 -17.07
N ALA A 215 1.75 -3.76 -18.22
CA ALA A 215 1.08 -2.48 -18.38
C ALA A 215 -0.12 -2.31 -17.44
N PHE A 216 -0.91 -3.37 -17.26
CA PHE A 216 -2.01 -3.44 -16.29
C PHE A 216 -1.49 -3.21 -14.86
N ILE A 217 -0.48 -3.97 -14.43
CA ILE A 217 0.10 -3.83 -13.09
C ILE A 217 0.63 -2.41 -12.87
N PHE A 218 1.42 -1.88 -13.80
CA PHE A 218 2.03 -0.57 -13.63
C PHE A 218 0.99 0.56 -13.56
N THR A 219 0.01 0.56 -14.47
CA THR A 219 -1.06 1.55 -14.49
C THR A 219 -1.92 1.48 -13.23
N GLY A 220 -2.27 0.25 -12.81
CA GLY A 220 -3.05 0.02 -11.61
C GLY A 220 -2.34 0.45 -10.34
N LEU A 221 -1.03 0.18 -10.20
CA LEU A 221 -0.26 0.62 -9.03
C LEU A 221 -0.11 2.13 -8.94
N VAL A 222 0.04 2.83 -10.08
CA VAL A 222 0.05 4.29 -10.12
C VAL A 222 -1.29 4.85 -9.63
N LEU A 223 -2.42 4.28 -10.08
CA LEU A 223 -3.77 4.69 -9.64
C LEU A 223 -4.03 4.37 -8.17
N THR A 224 -3.64 3.18 -7.70
CA THR A 224 -3.77 2.79 -6.29
C THR A 224 -2.92 3.69 -5.39
N THR A 225 -1.69 4.01 -5.79
CA THR A 225 -0.80 4.91 -5.03
C THR A 225 -1.40 6.31 -4.94
N LEU A 226 -1.95 6.83 -6.05
CA LEU A 226 -2.63 8.12 -6.08
C LEU A 226 -3.84 8.14 -5.13
N CYS A 227 -4.60 7.04 -5.08
CA CYS A 227 -5.71 6.88 -4.13
C CYS A 227 -5.23 6.82 -2.67
N ILE A 228 -4.13 6.11 -2.39
CA ILE A 228 -3.53 6.04 -1.04
C ILE A 228 -3.00 7.39 -0.60
N ASP A 229 -2.32 8.16 -1.45
CA ASP A 229 -1.81 9.49 -1.11
C ASP A 229 -2.94 10.45 -0.70
N LEU A 230 -4.04 10.36 -1.43
CA LEU A 230 -5.24 11.15 -1.23
C LEU A 230 -6.02 10.75 0.04
N ALA A 231 -6.23 9.45 0.23
CA ALA A 231 -6.87 8.89 1.42
C ALA A 231 -5.99 9.10 2.67
N GLY A 232 -4.67 8.96 2.51
CA GLY A 232 -3.66 9.18 3.54
C GLY A 232 -3.70 10.61 4.05
N SER A 233 -3.79 11.60 3.16
CA SER A 233 -3.94 13.01 3.54
C SER A 233 -5.18 13.25 4.42
N TYR A 234 -6.31 12.61 4.11
CA TYR A 234 -7.53 12.68 4.92
C TYR A 234 -7.40 11.95 6.27
N CYS A 235 -6.80 10.75 6.26
CA CYS A 235 -6.56 9.98 7.48
C CYS A 235 -5.61 10.73 8.43
N ILE A 236 -4.52 11.31 7.92
CA ILE A 236 -3.55 12.07 8.71
C ILE A 236 -4.23 13.27 9.37
N GLU A 237 -5.07 14.02 8.64
CA GLU A 237 -5.81 15.15 9.20
C GLU A 237 -6.71 14.72 10.37
N LYS A 238 -7.48 13.64 10.19
CA LYS A 238 -8.34 13.11 11.26
C LYS A 238 -7.57 12.55 12.44
N ILE A 239 -6.46 11.83 12.19
CA ILE A 239 -5.59 11.31 13.24
C ILE A 239 -4.97 12.46 14.03
N HIS A 240 -4.56 13.54 13.35
CA HIS A 240 -4.01 14.73 14.01
C HIS A 240 -5.04 15.43 14.89
N VAL A 241 -6.29 15.59 14.41
CA VAL A 241 -7.39 16.16 15.21
C VAL A 241 -7.75 15.25 16.39
N LEU A 242 -7.77 13.93 16.20
CA LEU A 242 -8.01 12.96 17.26
C LEU A 242 -6.91 13.04 18.33
N GLY A 243 -5.64 13.10 17.93
CA GLY A 243 -4.50 13.26 18.84
C GLY A 243 -4.62 14.53 19.68
N ARG A 244 -4.92 15.67 19.05
CA ARG A 244 -5.17 16.94 19.76
C ARG A 244 -6.32 16.85 20.76
N ASN A 245 -7.41 16.17 20.42
CA ASN A 245 -8.56 16.02 21.32
C ASN A 245 -8.24 15.12 22.52
N LEU A 246 -7.43 14.07 22.32
CA LEU A 246 -6.94 13.22 23.41
C LEU A 246 -6.02 14.01 24.36
N ASP A 247 -5.12 14.83 23.82
CA ASP A 247 -4.23 15.70 24.62
C ASP A 247 -5.02 16.72 25.45
N VAL A 248 -6.08 17.31 24.89
CA VAL A 248 -6.95 18.23 25.65
C VAL A 248 -7.70 17.47 26.75
N LEU A 249 -8.17 16.26 26.47
CA LEU A 249 -8.89 15.43 27.44
C LEU A 249 -7.96 14.97 28.58
N THR A 250 -6.72 14.59 28.28
CA THR A 250 -5.72 14.26 29.32
C THR A 250 -5.35 15.50 30.14
N LEU A 251 -5.25 16.68 29.54
CA LEU A 251 -5.05 17.93 30.28
C LEU A 251 -6.22 18.25 31.22
N LEU A 252 -7.46 18.10 30.74
CA LEU A 252 -8.66 18.31 31.56
C LEU A 252 -8.78 17.27 32.68
N LEU A 253 -8.45 16.01 32.40
CA LEU A 253 -8.40 14.97 33.42
C LEU A 253 -7.29 15.22 34.45
N SER A 254 -6.11 15.71 34.02
CA SER A 254 -5.03 16.08 34.95
C SER A 254 -5.44 17.24 35.87
N HIS A 255 -6.15 18.24 35.35
CA HIS A 255 -6.69 19.35 36.17
C HIS A 255 -7.85 18.92 37.07
N ALA A 256 -8.67 17.96 36.63
CA ALA A 256 -9.71 17.37 37.45
C ALA A 256 -9.14 16.45 38.54
N HIS A 257 -7.99 15.83 38.28
CA HIS A 257 -7.22 15.00 39.21
C HIS A 257 -6.43 15.86 40.21
N ASP A 258 -5.85 16.99 39.80
CA ASP A 258 -5.13 17.94 40.68
C ASP A 258 -6.03 18.56 41.78
N LYS A 259 -7.37 18.55 41.58
CA LYS A 259 -8.33 18.92 42.64
C LYS A 259 -8.59 17.82 43.67
N ARG A 260 -8.10 16.60 43.46
CA ARG A 260 -8.18 15.48 44.39
C ARG A 260 -6.75 15.02 44.69
N HIS A 261 -6.19 15.57 45.77
CA HIS A 261 -4.94 15.15 46.37
C HIS A 261 -4.71 13.63 46.26
N GLU A 262 -3.77 13.22 45.41
CA GLU A 262 -2.84 12.11 45.63
C GLU A 262 -1.80 12.10 44.50
N GLU A 263 -0.53 12.05 44.92
CA GLU A 263 0.69 12.15 44.14
C GLU A 263 0.90 10.86 43.33
N PHE A 264 0.69 10.92 42.01
CA PHE A 264 0.99 9.79 41.11
C PHE A 264 1.91 10.28 39.98
N ASP A 265 3.10 9.67 39.89
CA ASP A 265 4.20 10.10 39.03
C ASP A 265 3.81 10.18 37.55
N ALA A 266 3.66 11.40 37.06
CA ALA A 266 3.22 11.74 35.71
C ALA A 266 4.35 11.71 34.67
N GLU A 267 5.31 10.77 34.79
CA GLU A 267 6.44 10.72 33.85
C GLU A 267 6.14 9.96 32.55
N TRP A 268 5.05 9.18 32.48
CA TRP A 268 4.85 8.23 31.38
C TRP A 268 4.01 8.69 30.18
N PHE A 269 3.36 9.87 30.22
CA PHE A 269 2.46 10.30 29.11
C PHE A 269 2.51 11.77 28.70
N ALA A 270 3.54 12.53 29.09
CA ALA A 270 3.61 13.95 28.74
C ALA A 270 4.47 14.20 27.48
N PHE A 271 3.91 13.93 26.29
CA PHE A 271 4.32 14.69 25.09
C PHE A 271 3.57 16.03 25.10
N VAL A 272 3.77 16.82 26.17
CA VAL A 272 3.27 18.20 26.24
C VAL A 272 4.43 19.09 25.79
N PRO A 273 4.36 19.72 24.61
CA PRO A 273 5.35 20.70 24.21
C PRO A 273 5.38 21.82 25.27
N LYS A 274 6.58 22.22 25.68
CA LYS A 274 6.80 23.27 26.71
C LYS A 274 6.27 24.65 26.31
N ASP A 275 5.70 24.77 25.11
CA ASP A 275 5.28 26.03 24.50
C ASP A 275 3.75 26.12 24.33
N ALA A 276 2.98 25.25 25.00
CA ALA A 276 1.51 25.26 24.92
C ALA A 276 0.89 26.62 25.31
N TYR A 277 1.60 27.42 26.10
CA TYR A 277 1.20 28.79 26.50
C TYR A 277 1.37 29.83 25.39
N ALA A 278 2.03 29.50 24.27
CA ALA A 278 2.29 30.41 23.16
C ALA A 278 1.20 30.36 22.06
N ILE A 279 0.14 29.56 22.25
CA ILE A 279 -0.96 29.40 21.28
C ILE A 279 -1.93 30.58 21.42
N PRO A 280 -2.03 31.50 20.44
CA PRO A 280 -2.72 32.79 20.60
C PRO A 280 -4.25 32.70 20.77
N PHE A 281 -4.84 31.51 20.64
CA PHE A 281 -6.31 31.32 20.57
C PHE A 281 -6.93 30.77 21.87
N ILE A 282 -6.12 30.48 22.90
CA ILE A 282 -6.61 29.86 24.15
C ILE A 282 -6.97 30.89 25.24
N ASP A 283 -6.58 32.15 25.08
CA ASP A 283 -6.49 33.06 26.23
C ASP A 283 -7.79 33.73 26.71
N GLU A 284 -8.86 33.82 25.91
CA GLU A 284 -10.00 34.65 26.33
C GLU A 284 -10.93 33.95 27.34
N HIS A 285 -11.14 32.64 27.19
CA HIS A 285 -12.06 31.90 28.07
C HIS A 285 -11.41 31.47 29.39
N LEU A 286 -10.09 31.26 29.43
CA LEU A 286 -9.37 30.84 30.64
C LEU A 286 -9.04 32.01 31.59
N VAL A 287 -8.86 33.24 31.06
CA VAL A 287 -8.57 34.42 31.88
C VAL A 287 -9.79 34.82 32.75
N SER A 288 -11.02 34.61 32.28
CA SER A 288 -12.23 34.88 33.07
C SER A 288 -12.40 33.96 34.29
N LEU A 289 -11.87 32.73 34.22
CA LEU A 289 -11.94 31.74 35.30
C LEU A 289 -10.86 31.93 36.37
N ASN A 290 -9.82 32.71 36.08
CA ASN A 290 -8.68 32.93 36.99
C ASN A 290 -8.77 34.27 37.76
N GLY A 291 -9.90 35.00 37.64
CA GLY A 291 -10.10 36.34 38.20
C GLY A 291 -10.12 36.47 39.73
N SER A 292 -9.92 35.38 40.49
CA SER A 292 -9.99 35.43 41.96
C SER A 292 -8.71 35.04 42.70
N ALA A 293 -7.61 34.71 42.02
CA ALA A 293 -6.38 34.34 42.73
C ALA A 293 -5.09 34.65 41.94
N ARG A 294 -4.60 35.88 42.04
CA ARG A 294 -3.20 36.17 42.41
C ARG A 294 -2.93 37.68 42.45
N ARG A 295 -2.56 38.15 43.64
CA ARG A 295 -1.96 39.46 43.89
C ARG A 295 -0.64 39.56 43.09
N ARG A 296 -0.41 40.71 42.45
CA ARG A 296 0.88 41.03 41.82
C ARG A 296 2.01 40.95 42.87
N PRO A 297 3.17 40.35 42.58
CA PRO A 297 4.35 40.54 43.43
C PRO A 297 4.82 42.01 43.32
N PRO A 298 5.37 42.59 44.40
CA PRO A 298 5.84 43.97 44.38
C PRO A 298 7.07 44.12 43.47
N PRO A 299 7.28 45.29 42.84
CA PRO A 299 8.45 45.52 42.00
C PRO A 299 9.73 45.58 42.85
N LEU A 300 10.77 44.89 42.39
CA LEU A 300 12.14 45.01 42.91
C LEU A 300 12.65 46.44 42.69
N PRO A 301 13.32 47.07 43.69
CA PRO A 301 13.86 48.41 43.51
C PRO A 301 15.08 48.38 42.59
N LEU A 302 15.03 49.17 41.51
CA LEU A 302 16.21 49.63 40.78
C LEU A 302 17.07 50.46 41.74
N ASN A 303 18.30 50.00 42.02
CA ASN A 303 19.31 50.87 42.61
C ASN A 303 20.42 51.12 41.59
N ILE A 304 20.30 52.27 40.92
CA ILE A 304 21.38 52.92 40.20
C ILE A 304 22.06 53.83 41.22
N ALA A 305 23.33 53.54 41.57
CA ALA A 305 24.41 54.52 41.76
C ALA A 305 25.58 53.93 42.57
N LYS A 306 26.77 53.87 41.95
CA LYS A 306 27.96 54.71 42.25
C LYS A 306 29.25 53.99 41.83
N LEU A 307 29.99 54.69 40.95
CA LEU A 307 31.44 54.69 40.70
C LEU A 307 32.15 53.34 40.51
#